data_AF-A0A354WWC2-F1
#
_entry.id   AF-A0A354WWC2-F1
#
_cell.length_a   1.000
_cell.length_b   1.000
_cell.length_c   1.000
_cell.angle_alpha   90.00
_cell.angle_beta   90.00
_cell.angle_gamma   90.00
#
_symmetry.space_group_name_H-M   'P 1'
#
loop_
_entity.id
_entity.type
_entity.pdbx_description
1 polymer ?
#
loop_
_entity_poly.entity_id
_entity_poly.type
_entity_poly.pdbx_seq_one_letter_code
_entity_poly.pdbx_strand_id
1 'polypeptide(L)'
;MIAIAVGKAGMAVKEVYSLEVDELSEILRAWSEKEDAEYRDRWERTRFLALTALLPYQKKGKRLKPTDIAKFPWDNPHGKTTSEDLERIRTMFGED
;
A
#
# COMPACT_ATOMS: atom_id res chain seq x y z
N MET A 1 23.39 -4.01 2.28
CA MET A 1 22.40 -4.94 2.90
C MET A 1 22.64 -5.10 4.40
N ILE A 2 23.86 -5.43 4.86
CA ILE A 2 24.17 -5.61 6.30
C ILE A 2 23.76 -4.41 7.18
N ALA A 3 24.09 -3.18 6.77
CA ALA A 3 23.73 -1.98 7.53
C ALA A 3 22.20 -1.79 7.69
N ILE A 4 21.42 -2.19 6.69
CA ILE A 4 19.95 -2.12 6.73
C ILE A 4 19.40 -3.23 7.62
N ALA A 5 19.93 -4.45 7.47
CA ALA A 5 19.54 -5.60 8.29
C ALA A 5 19.73 -5.33 9.79
N VAL A 6 20.89 -4.80 10.17
CA VAL A 6 21.20 -4.50 11.58
C VAL A 6 20.51 -3.22 12.04
N GLY A 7 20.63 -2.14 11.28
CA GLY A 7 20.19 -0.81 11.72
C GLY A 7 18.70 -0.53 11.57
N LYS A 8 18.01 -1.22 10.65
CA LYS A 8 16.59 -0.99 10.35
C LYS A 8 15.73 -2.21 10.65
N ALA A 9 16.15 -3.39 10.22
CA ALA A 9 15.43 -4.63 10.51
C ALA A 9 15.72 -5.20 11.91
N GLY A 10 16.71 -4.65 12.63
CA GLY A 10 17.00 -5.02 14.02
C GLY A 10 17.67 -6.40 14.19
N MET A 11 18.26 -6.95 13.13
CA MET A 11 18.94 -8.24 13.16
C MET A 11 20.27 -8.15 13.93
N ALA A 12 20.66 -9.22 14.63
CA ALA A 12 21.97 -9.25 15.25
C ALA A 12 23.05 -9.44 14.17
N VAL A 13 24.19 -8.75 14.34
CA VAL A 13 25.32 -8.82 13.38
C VAL A 13 25.74 -10.27 13.11
N LYS A 14 25.78 -11.11 14.15
CA LYS A 14 26.13 -12.54 14.04
C LYS A 14 25.17 -13.34 13.13
N GLU A 15 23.88 -13.00 13.16
CA GLU A 15 22.84 -13.69 12.37
C GLU A 15 22.96 -13.32 10.90
N VAL A 16 23.32 -12.06 10.61
CA VAL A 16 23.52 -11.59 9.23
C VAL A 16 24.71 -12.30 8.58
N TYR A 17 25.78 -12.57 9.31
CA TYR A 17 26.94 -13.29 8.78
C TYR A 17 26.74 -14.80 8.63
N SER A 18 25.71 -15.38 9.27
CA SER A 18 25.38 -16.81 9.11
C SER A 18 24.42 -17.09 7.95
N LEU A 19 23.87 -16.06 7.31
CA LEU A 19 22.90 -16.19 6.23
C LEU A 19 23.58 -16.15 4.85
N GLU A 20 22.98 -16.87 3.90
CA GLU A 20 23.29 -16.66 2.50
C GLU A 20 22.72 -15.34 1.99
N VAL A 21 23.31 -14.80 0.91
CA VAL A 21 22.89 -13.50 0.35
C VAL A 21 21.42 -13.51 -0.07
N ASP A 22 20.96 -14.64 -0.64
CA ASP A 22 19.58 -14.80 -1.07
C ASP A 22 18.63 -14.81 0.14
N GLU A 23 18.94 -15.57 1.19
CA GLU A 23 18.15 -15.58 2.43
C GLU A 23 18.07 -14.18 3.07
N LEU A 24 19.18 -13.45 3.11
CA LEU A 24 19.21 -12.08 3.61
C LEU A 24 18.32 -11.15 2.75
N SER A 25 18.30 -11.35 1.43
CA SER A 25 17.49 -10.55 0.51
C SER A 25 15.99 -10.79 0.72
N GLU A 26 15.59 -12.05 0.94
CA GLU A 26 14.22 -12.45 1.21
C GLU A 26 13.71 -11.86 2.53
N ILE A 27 14.54 -11.93 3.58
CA ILE A 27 14.22 -11.34 4.89
C ILE A 27 14.06 -9.83 4.77
N LEU A 28 14.97 -9.14 4.08
CA LEU A 28 14.90 -7.69 3.90
C LEU A 28 13.69 -7.29 3.06
N ARG A 29 13.29 -8.09 2.06
CA ARG A 29 12.08 -7.87 1.28
C ARG A 29 10.84 -7.98 2.17
N ALA A 30 10.71 -9.07 2.93
CA ALA A 30 9.60 -9.27 3.85
C ALA A 30 9.52 -8.16 4.92
N TRP A 31 10.67 -7.70 5.44
CA TRP A 31 10.72 -6.56 6.35
C TRP A 31 10.24 -5.27 5.68
N SER A 32 10.69 -4.97 4.47
CA SER A 32 10.26 -3.78 3.73
C SER A 32 8.76 -3.79 3.45
N GLU A 33 8.21 -4.94 3.04
CA GLU A 33 6.78 -5.13 2.81
C GLU A 33 5.96 -4.91 4.09
N LYS A 34 6.47 -5.40 5.22
CA LYS A 34 5.86 -5.17 6.54
C LYS A 34 5.88 -3.68 6.91
N GLU A 35 7.00 -2.99 6.76
CA GLU A 35 7.10 -1.56 7.06
C GLU A 35 6.15 -0.72 6.21
N ASP A 36 6.05 -1.03 4.90
CA ASP A 36 5.11 -0.38 4.00
C ASP A 36 3.66 -0.65 4.42
N ALA A 37 3.33 -1.89 4.79
CA ALA A 37 2.00 -2.25 5.28
C ALA A 37 1.64 -1.51 6.57
N GLU A 38 2.56 -1.44 7.53
CA GLU A 38 2.35 -0.69 8.78
C GLU A 38 2.25 0.81 8.55
N TYR A 39 3.06 1.37 7.64
CA TYR A 39 2.97 2.77 7.25
C TYR A 39 1.59 3.10 6.68
N ARG A 40 1.09 2.26 5.75
CA ARG A 40 -0.26 2.41 5.18
C ARG A 40 -1.33 2.26 6.25
N ASP A 41 -1.26 1.24 7.11
CA ASP A 41 -2.22 1.02 8.19
C ASP A 41 -2.34 2.23 9.12
N ARG A 42 -1.20 2.80 9.55
CA ARG A 42 -1.19 4.01 10.39
C ARG A 42 -1.94 5.16 9.75
N TRP A 43 -1.73 5.39 8.45
CA TRP A 43 -2.41 6.44 7.70
C TRP A 43 -3.90 6.14 7.50
N GLU A 44 -4.27 4.90 7.20
CA GLU A 44 -5.67 4.49 7.05
C GLU A 44 -6.45 4.62 8.36
N ARG A 45 -5.87 4.18 9.48
CA ARG A 45 -6.49 4.33 10.81
C ARG A 45 -6.68 5.79 11.19
N THR A 46 -5.71 6.64 10.89
CA THR A 46 -5.81 8.09 11.11
C THR A 46 -6.91 8.70 10.25
N ARG A 47 -6.97 8.33 8.96
CA ARG A 47 -8.00 8.78 8.02
C ARG A 47 -9.40 8.32 8.44
N PHE A 48 -9.52 7.09 8.95
CA PHE A 48 -10.77 6.56 9.49
C PHE A 48 -11.21 7.34 10.73
N LEU A 49 -10.31 7.62 11.67
CA LEU A 49 -10.61 8.44 12.84
C LEU A 49 -11.05 9.86 12.46
N ALA A 50 -10.39 10.49 11.50
CA ALA A 50 -10.80 11.79 10.98
C ALA A 50 -12.18 11.71 10.32
N LEU A 51 -12.48 10.64 9.57
CA LEU A 51 -13.78 10.45 8.95
C LEU A 51 -14.88 10.39 10.00
N THR A 52 -14.72 9.55 11.02
CA THR A 52 -15.74 9.40 12.08
C THR A 52 -15.96 10.70 12.84
N ALA A 53 -14.91 11.48 13.07
CA ALA A 53 -15.03 12.81 13.69
C ALA A 53 -15.78 13.83 12.81
N LEU A 54 -15.68 13.71 11.47
CA LEU A 54 -16.32 14.63 10.52
C LEU A 54 -17.74 14.20 10.12
N LEU A 55 -18.12 12.93 10.31
CA LEU A 55 -19.44 12.41 9.94
C LEU A 55 -20.63 13.25 10.45
N PRO A 56 -20.64 13.78 11.69
CA PRO A 56 -21.76 14.60 12.18
C PRO A 56 -21.93 15.93 11.44
N TYR A 57 -20.85 16.45 10.84
CA TYR A 57 -20.82 17.75 10.15
C TYR A 57 -20.97 17.62 8.62
N GLN A 58 -21.25 16.42 8.13
CA GLN A 58 -21.39 16.19 6.69
C GLN A 58 -22.63 16.90 6.14
N LYS A 59 -22.52 17.50 4.95
CA LYS A 59 -23.66 18.14 4.27
C LYS A 59 -24.73 17.09 3.96
N LYS A 60 -25.99 17.41 4.26
CA LYS A 60 -27.14 16.54 3.95
C LYS A 60 -27.13 16.16 2.47
N GLY A 61 -27.23 14.86 2.18
CA GLY A 61 -27.20 14.32 0.82
C GLY A 61 -25.80 14.08 0.22
N LYS A 62 -24.71 14.44 0.93
CA LYS A 62 -23.34 14.14 0.49
C LYS A 62 -22.66 13.19 1.47
N ARG A 63 -22.29 12.00 1.00
CA ARG A 63 -21.50 11.03 1.77
C ARG A 63 -20.01 11.38 1.68
N LEU A 64 -19.39 11.65 2.82
CA LEU A 64 -17.94 11.86 2.90
C LEU A 64 -17.21 10.52 2.69
N LYS A 65 -16.18 10.51 1.83
CA LYS A 65 -15.31 9.35 1.59
C LYS A 65 -13.97 9.54 2.30
N PRO A 66 -13.26 8.46 2.67
CA PRO A 66 -11.90 8.56 3.20
C PRO A 66 -10.97 9.41 2.32
N THR A 67 -11.03 9.23 0.99
CA THR A 67 -10.23 10.00 0.01
C THR A 67 -10.58 11.48 -0.09
N ASP A 68 -11.72 11.92 0.46
CA ASP A 68 -12.06 13.35 0.57
C ASP A 68 -11.30 14.03 1.72
N ILE A 69 -10.76 13.24 2.68
CA ILE A 69 -10.00 13.73 3.83
C ILE A 69 -8.51 13.82 3.48
N ALA A 70 -7.95 12.72 2.97
CA ALA A 70 -6.57 12.63 2.54
C ALA A 70 -6.46 11.63 1.39
N LYS A 71 -5.72 12.00 0.35
CA LYS A 71 -5.38 11.14 -0.78
C LYS A 71 -3.96 10.64 -0.63
N PHE A 72 -3.76 9.34 -0.75
CA PHE A 72 -2.47 8.70 -0.66
C PHE A 72 -2.05 8.09 -2.00
N PRO A 73 -0.74 7.84 -2.21
CA PRO A 73 -0.24 7.25 -3.45
C PRO A 73 -0.89 5.89 -3.79
N TRP A 74 -1.29 5.12 -2.78
CA TRP A 74 -1.92 3.80 -2.95
C TRP A 74 -3.44 3.85 -3.15
N ASP A 75 -4.08 5.02 -3.10
CA ASP A 75 -5.51 5.18 -3.43
C ASP A 75 -5.77 5.15 -4.95
N ASN A 76 -4.72 5.09 -5.77
CA ASN A 76 -4.81 4.93 -7.21
C ASN A 76 -4.65 3.43 -7.56
N PRO A 77 -5.74 2.64 -7.60
CA PRO A 77 -5.75 1.52 -8.52
C PRO A 77 -5.62 2.16 -9.91
N HIS A 78 -4.88 1.53 -10.82
CA HIS A 78 -4.73 2.00 -12.20
C HIS A 78 -6.04 2.60 -12.72
N GLY A 79 -5.96 3.76 -13.37
CA GLY A 79 -7.12 4.58 -13.73
C GLY A 79 -8.27 3.71 -14.23
N LYS A 80 -9.50 4.00 -13.77
CA LYS A 80 -10.70 3.23 -14.11
C LYS A 80 -10.63 2.83 -15.58
N THR A 81 -10.78 1.54 -15.86
CA THR A 81 -10.86 1.01 -17.22
C THR A 81 -11.78 1.89 -18.04
N THR A 82 -11.21 2.60 -19.00
CA THR A 82 -11.97 3.50 -19.86
C THR A 82 -12.79 2.67 -20.85
N SER A 83 -13.81 3.28 -21.46
CA SER A 83 -14.56 2.62 -22.54
C SER A 83 -13.63 2.17 -23.67
N GLU A 84 -12.56 2.92 -23.92
CA GLU A 84 -11.52 2.58 -24.90
C GLU A 84 -10.71 1.34 -24.50
N ASP A 85 -10.42 1.16 -23.21
CA ASP A 85 -9.76 -0.05 -22.71
C ASP A 85 -10.66 -1.28 -22.85
N LEU A 86 -11.98 -1.12 -22.64
CA LEU A 86 -12.97 -2.19 -22.85
C LEU A 86 -13.08 -2.57 -24.34
N GLU A 87 -13.07 -1.59 -25.24
CA GLU A 87 -13.07 -1.83 -26.69
C GLU A 87 -11.78 -2.53 -27.16
N ARG A 88 -10.63 -2.16 -26.59
CA ARG A 88 -9.34 -2.80 -26.87
C ARG A 88 -9.33 -4.25 -26.41
N ILE A 89 -9.87 -4.55 -25.23
CA ILE A 89 -10.02 -5.93 -24.72
C ILE A 89 -10.97 -6.74 -25.59
N ARG A 90 -12.12 -6.16 -25.97
CA ARG A 90 -13.11 -6.81 -26.84
C ARG A 90 -12.52 -7.16 -28.22
N THR A 91 -11.69 -6.29 -28.78
CA THR A 91 -11.05 -6.54 -30.08
C THR A 91 -9.96 -7.61 -30.00
N MET A 92 -9.21 -7.69 -28.89
CA MET A 92 -8.11 -8.66 -28.74
C MET A 92 -8.56 -10.07 -28.29
N PHE A 93 -9.68 -10.18 -27.58
CA PHE A 93 -10.12 -11.45 -26.97
C PHE A 93 -11.55 -11.85 -27.33
N GLY A 94 -12.22 -11.12 -28.23
CA GLY A 94 -13.61 -11.34 -28.63
C GLY A 94 -13.77 -12.17 -29.91
N GLU A 95 -13.00 -13.25 -30.06
CA GLU A 95 -13.27 -14.28 -31.07
C GLU A 95 -13.87 -15.53 -30.40
N ASP A 96 -15.11 -15.85 -30.78
CA ASP A 96 -15.63 -17.23 -30.90
C ASP A 96 -15.44 -17.67 -32.37
#